data_AF-A0A6G3BVZ7-F1
#
_entry.id   AF-A0A6G3BVZ7-F1
#
_cell.length_a   1.000
_cell.length_b   1.000
_cell.length_c   1.000
_cell.angle_alpha   90.00
_cell.angle_beta   90.00
_cell.angle_gamma   90.00
#
_symmetry.space_group_name_H-M   'P 1'
#
loop_
_entity.id
_entity.type
_entity.pdbx_description
1 polymer ?
#
loop_
_entity_poly.entity_id
_entity_poly.type
_entity_poly.pdbx_seq_one_letter_code
_entity_poly.pdbx_strand_id
1 'polypeptide(L)'
;MASGRPPRTAWRAKARARIAYLEAELEHESTRRAPDHRTALIEGMRSHLEKARAAADEDFGWRKPWSGSAAREGVCSNIRSAEVLLIQLVSAEEAAGRAHEVMALVKDHLEADDPRRVRLALRLRPIISGDITTSDRDLMARALDAAYSSLDDELARVRSLRNILWVATALVVVGVVNLALYGWLSPSSLSLCFSPQGGSGDTVTVVCPTAEYHNQPADTDPSRLARGTDILTVEIAGLAGAALTVIASLRRIRGTDSPYMLPLASAVLKLPTGALSAFLGLLLIRGAFVPGLSDLDSRAQVLAWAAAFGAAQHLVTRLVDDRAQMTLSEVRSTTGAVIDPEKLAVREGPPASATGSPNGAGPHDEPHGPDGDGEPVPDGGSPHRRSGA
;
A
#
# COMPACT_ATOMS: atom_id res chain seq x y z
N MET A 1 -12.50 21.45 -37.71
CA MET A 1 -11.09 21.13 -38.06
C MET A 1 -10.23 21.33 -36.82
N ALA A 2 -9.92 20.26 -36.09
CA ALA A 2 -9.09 20.33 -34.88
C ALA A 2 -7.61 20.19 -35.24
N SER A 3 -6.92 21.33 -35.32
CA SER A 3 -5.46 21.40 -35.32
C SER A 3 -4.95 21.08 -33.90
N GLY A 4 -4.85 19.79 -33.57
CA GLY A 4 -4.45 19.31 -32.25
C GLY A 4 -3.09 18.64 -32.29
N ARG A 5 -2.08 19.26 -31.66
CA ARG A 5 -0.75 18.67 -31.43
C ARG A 5 -0.89 17.23 -30.89
N PRO A 6 -0.13 16.23 -31.40
CA PRO A 6 -0.32 14.83 -31.02
C PRO A 6 -0.20 14.63 -29.50
N PRO A 7 -1.05 13.78 -28.90
CA PRO A 7 -1.04 13.55 -27.45
C PRO A 7 0.30 12.95 -27.02
N ARG A 8 0.97 13.61 -26.06
CA ARG A 8 2.34 13.26 -25.64
C ARG A 8 2.44 12.02 -24.74
N THR A 9 1.31 11.50 -24.26
CA THR A 9 1.23 10.40 -23.28
C THR A 9 -0.02 9.55 -23.53
N ALA A 10 0.07 8.23 -23.36
CA ALA A 10 -1.04 7.29 -23.62
C ALA A 10 -2.35 7.65 -22.88
N TRP A 11 -2.26 8.12 -21.63
CA TRP A 11 -3.45 8.52 -20.88
C TRP A 11 -4.16 9.75 -21.46
N ARG A 12 -3.41 10.72 -22.02
CA ARG A 12 -3.98 11.91 -22.69
C ARG A 12 -4.66 11.52 -23.99
N ALA A 13 -4.09 10.57 -24.73
CA ALA A 13 -4.70 10.03 -25.93
C ALA A 13 -6.05 9.38 -25.61
N LYS A 14 -6.10 8.52 -24.58
CA LYS A 14 -7.35 7.89 -24.10
C LYS A 14 -8.38 8.93 -23.63
N ALA A 15 -7.96 9.91 -22.86
CA ALA A 15 -8.85 10.97 -22.38
C ALA A 15 -9.41 11.81 -23.54
N ARG A 16 -8.58 12.24 -24.49
CA ARG A 16 -9.04 12.98 -25.68
C ARG A 16 -10.01 12.18 -26.53
N ALA A 17 -9.76 10.88 -26.71
CA ALA A 17 -10.68 10.01 -27.43
C ALA A 17 -12.05 9.93 -26.73
N ARG A 18 -12.08 9.83 -25.38
CA ARG A 18 -13.32 9.83 -24.62
C ARG A 18 -14.05 11.18 -24.68
N ILE A 19 -13.32 12.30 -24.56
CA ILE A 19 -13.91 13.64 -24.69
C ILE A 19 -14.53 13.81 -26.08
N ALA A 20 -13.81 13.45 -27.15
CA ALA A 20 -14.31 13.56 -28.51
C ALA A 20 -15.56 12.69 -28.76
N TYR A 21 -15.62 11.51 -28.15
CA TYR A 21 -16.81 10.66 -28.18
C TYR A 21 -18.02 11.34 -27.50
N LEU A 22 -17.84 11.87 -26.29
CA LEU A 22 -18.91 12.55 -25.55
C LEU A 22 -19.38 13.85 -26.24
N GLU A 23 -18.47 14.57 -26.91
CA GLU A 23 -18.83 15.74 -27.71
C GLU A 23 -19.67 15.36 -28.93
N ALA A 24 -19.34 14.28 -29.62
CA ALA A 24 -20.12 13.80 -30.75
C ALA A 24 -21.53 13.37 -30.33
N GLU A 25 -21.64 12.76 -29.15
CA GLU A 25 -22.92 12.35 -28.59
C GLU A 25 -23.76 13.55 -28.13
N LEU A 26 -23.14 14.54 -27.49
CA LEU A 26 -23.79 15.80 -27.14
C LEU A 26 -24.31 16.54 -28.39
N GLU A 27 -23.52 16.60 -29.46
CA GLU A 27 -23.93 17.21 -30.72
C GLU A 27 -25.16 16.49 -31.28
N HIS A 28 -25.16 15.16 -31.31
CA HIS A 28 -26.30 14.35 -31.76
C HIS A 28 -27.56 14.69 -30.96
N GLU A 29 -27.47 14.73 -29.63
CA GLU A 29 -28.60 15.04 -28.75
C GLU A 29 -29.04 16.51 -28.79
N SER A 30 -28.17 17.43 -29.21
CA SER A 30 -28.47 18.87 -29.31
C SER A 30 -29.31 19.24 -30.53
N THR A 31 -29.28 18.41 -31.58
CA THR A 31 -30.10 18.61 -32.80
C THR A 31 -31.60 18.35 -32.56
N ARG A 32 -31.95 17.70 -31.45
CA ARG A 32 -33.35 17.42 -31.08
C ARG A 32 -33.99 18.65 -30.43
N ARG A 33 -35.22 18.99 -30.85
CA ARG A 33 -35.96 20.18 -30.39
C ARG A 33 -36.08 20.20 -28.85
N ALA A 34 -35.55 21.26 -28.22
CA ALA A 34 -35.34 21.30 -26.77
C ALA A 34 -36.33 22.23 -26.04
N PRO A 35 -36.95 21.79 -24.93
CA PRO A 35 -37.50 22.68 -23.90
C PRO A 35 -36.38 23.34 -23.06
N ASP A 36 -36.66 24.49 -22.43
CA ASP A 36 -35.67 25.33 -21.73
C ASP A 36 -34.75 24.58 -20.74
N HIS A 37 -35.29 23.59 -20.01
CA HIS A 37 -34.52 22.77 -19.06
C HIS A 37 -33.40 21.94 -19.73
N ARG A 38 -33.60 21.50 -20.97
CA ARG A 38 -32.63 20.70 -21.74
C ARG A 38 -31.46 21.56 -22.22
N THR A 39 -31.71 22.84 -22.52
CA THR A 39 -30.67 23.80 -22.91
C THR A 39 -29.64 24.01 -21.80
N ALA A 40 -30.09 24.09 -20.53
CA ALA A 40 -29.20 24.22 -19.39
C ALA A 40 -28.30 22.98 -19.19
N LEU A 41 -28.83 21.77 -19.40
CA LEU A 41 -28.06 20.52 -19.31
C LEU A 41 -27.02 20.41 -20.44
N ILE A 42 -27.38 20.80 -21.66
CA ILE A 42 -26.45 20.83 -22.81
C ILE A 42 -25.29 21.78 -22.54
N GLU A 43 -25.58 22.99 -22.05
CA GLU A 43 -24.55 23.98 -21.77
C GLU A 43 -23.66 23.57 -20.59
N GLY A 44 -24.25 22.97 -19.55
CA GLY A 44 -23.49 22.37 -18.44
C GLY A 44 -22.53 21.28 -18.92
N MET A 45 -23.00 20.35 -19.75
CA MET A 45 -22.17 19.26 -20.30
C MET A 45 -21.05 19.81 -21.19
N ARG A 46 -21.35 20.80 -22.05
CA ARG A 46 -20.37 21.49 -22.89
C ARG A 46 -19.27 22.15 -22.05
N SER A 47 -19.65 22.87 -20.99
CA SER A 47 -18.70 23.52 -20.07
C SER A 47 -17.77 22.50 -19.40
N HIS A 48 -18.29 21.34 -18.97
CA HIS A 48 -17.46 20.27 -18.41
C HIS A 48 -16.48 19.68 -19.45
N LEU A 49 -16.94 19.40 -20.67
CA LEU A 49 -16.07 18.86 -21.72
C LEU A 49 -14.98 19.86 -22.14
N GLU A 50 -15.28 21.16 -22.16
CA GLU A 50 -14.29 22.20 -22.43
C GLU A 50 -13.23 22.27 -21.32
N LYS A 51 -13.65 22.24 -20.05
CA LYS A 51 -12.72 22.17 -18.89
C LYS A 51 -11.86 20.91 -18.95
N ALA A 52 -12.43 19.76 -19.32
CA ALA A 52 -11.70 18.51 -19.51
C ALA A 52 -10.67 18.63 -20.64
N ARG A 53 -11.02 19.23 -21.78
CA ARG A 53 -10.10 19.46 -22.90
C ARG A 53 -8.96 20.39 -22.49
N ALA A 54 -9.27 21.53 -21.87
CA ALA A 54 -8.28 22.49 -21.40
C ALA A 54 -7.26 21.83 -20.45
N ALA A 55 -7.74 21.08 -19.46
CA ALA A 55 -6.89 20.36 -18.52
C ALA A 55 -6.06 19.24 -19.19
N ALA A 56 -6.57 18.60 -20.25
CA ALA A 56 -5.82 17.59 -21.01
C ALA A 56 -4.67 18.22 -21.84
N ASP A 57 -4.86 19.46 -22.28
CA ASP A 57 -3.95 20.19 -23.15
C ASP A 57 -2.90 21.01 -22.40
N GLU A 58 -3.08 21.25 -21.10
CA GLU A 58 -2.10 21.92 -20.26
C GLU A 58 -0.73 21.20 -20.25
N ASP A 59 0.32 21.96 -20.61
CA ASP A 59 1.72 21.51 -20.55
C ASP A 59 2.40 22.10 -19.32
N PHE A 60 2.62 21.25 -18.31
CA PHE A 60 3.17 21.68 -17.02
C PHE A 60 4.69 21.85 -17.01
N GLY A 61 5.36 21.82 -18.16
CA GLY A 61 6.81 22.04 -18.26
C GLY A 61 7.62 21.22 -17.23
N TRP A 62 8.45 21.91 -16.45
CA TRP A 62 9.30 21.34 -15.39
C TRP A 62 8.55 20.87 -14.13
N ARG A 63 7.29 21.29 -13.93
CA ARG A 63 6.43 20.87 -12.81
C ARG A 63 5.66 19.56 -13.08
N LYS A 64 5.88 18.96 -14.26
CA LYS A 64 5.27 17.71 -14.75
C LYS A 64 5.09 16.57 -13.73
N PRO A 65 6.07 16.21 -12.89
CA PRO A 65 5.90 15.06 -11.99
C PRO A 65 4.89 15.33 -10.87
N TRP A 66 4.64 16.59 -10.50
CA TRP A 66 3.74 16.95 -9.42
C TRP A 66 2.34 17.34 -9.94
N SER A 67 2.26 18.17 -10.98
CA SER A 67 1.00 18.72 -11.49
C SER A 67 0.30 17.86 -12.54
N GLY A 68 1.00 16.91 -13.18
CA GLY A 68 0.38 16.00 -14.16
C GLY A 68 -0.75 15.15 -13.57
N SER A 69 -0.74 14.94 -12.25
CA SER A 69 -1.82 14.24 -11.54
C SER A 69 -3.07 15.08 -11.34
N ALA A 70 -2.92 16.38 -11.02
CA ALA A 70 -4.04 17.30 -10.87
C ALA A 70 -4.78 17.53 -12.19
N ALA A 71 -4.06 17.66 -13.31
CA ALA A 71 -4.69 17.73 -14.62
C ALA A 71 -5.43 16.45 -15.00
N ARG A 72 -4.82 15.27 -14.80
CA ARG A 72 -5.51 13.99 -15.03
C ARG A 72 -6.79 13.90 -14.22
N GLU A 73 -6.76 14.33 -12.96
CA GLU A 73 -7.93 14.34 -12.07
C GLU A 73 -9.01 15.32 -12.55
N GLY A 74 -8.63 16.55 -12.90
CA GLY A 74 -9.54 17.52 -13.48
C GLY A 74 -10.20 17.01 -14.76
N VAL A 75 -9.45 16.34 -15.62
CA VAL A 75 -9.97 15.68 -16.83
C VAL A 75 -10.98 14.58 -16.46
N CYS A 76 -10.61 13.65 -15.58
CA CYS A 76 -11.46 12.52 -15.18
C CYS A 76 -12.74 12.98 -14.46
N SER A 77 -12.65 13.96 -13.56
CA SER A 77 -13.80 14.52 -12.85
C SER A 77 -14.79 15.21 -13.80
N ASN A 78 -14.28 16.03 -14.73
CA ASN A 78 -15.14 16.68 -15.72
C ASN A 78 -15.76 15.70 -16.73
N ILE A 79 -15.02 14.66 -17.16
CA ILE A 79 -15.58 13.59 -18.01
C ILE A 79 -16.73 12.88 -17.31
N ARG A 80 -16.56 12.48 -16.04
CA ARG A 80 -17.61 11.81 -15.25
C ARG A 80 -18.83 12.70 -15.02
N SER A 81 -18.61 13.98 -14.74
CA SER A 81 -19.70 14.96 -14.63
C SER A 81 -20.49 15.06 -15.95
N ALA A 82 -19.80 15.05 -17.09
CA ALA A 82 -20.43 15.04 -18.40
C ALA A 82 -21.20 13.72 -18.67
N GLU A 83 -20.69 12.57 -18.23
CA GLU A 83 -21.37 11.27 -18.35
C GLU A 83 -22.67 11.22 -17.52
N VAL A 84 -22.69 11.80 -16.32
CA VAL A 84 -23.90 11.92 -15.49
C VAL A 84 -24.95 12.81 -16.18
N LEU A 85 -24.54 13.94 -16.76
CA LEU A 85 -25.44 14.82 -17.50
C LEU A 85 -25.96 14.17 -18.80
N LEU A 86 -25.12 13.38 -19.47
CA LEU A 86 -25.48 12.66 -20.67
C LEU A 86 -26.64 11.67 -20.43
N ILE A 87 -26.65 10.94 -19.30
CA ILE A 87 -27.77 10.05 -18.92
C ILE A 87 -29.09 10.82 -18.85
N GLN A 88 -29.07 12.10 -18.47
CA GLN A 88 -30.26 12.94 -18.41
C GLN A 88 -30.71 13.45 -19.80
N LEU A 89 -29.79 13.56 -20.75
CA LEU A 89 -30.02 14.08 -22.10
C LEU A 89 -30.44 13.01 -23.10
N VAL A 90 -29.93 11.80 -23.00
CA VAL A 90 -30.14 10.75 -23.99
C VAL A 90 -31.61 10.29 -24.06
N SER A 91 -31.97 9.67 -25.18
CA SER A 91 -33.32 9.11 -25.36
C SER A 91 -33.64 8.03 -24.31
N ALA A 92 -34.93 7.74 -24.13
CA ALA A 92 -35.39 6.64 -23.29
C ALA A 92 -34.77 5.29 -23.69
N GLU A 93 -34.74 4.99 -24.99
CA GLU A 93 -34.18 3.76 -25.55
C GLU A 93 -32.67 3.65 -25.26
N GLU A 94 -31.94 4.74 -25.44
CA GLU A 94 -30.48 4.74 -25.24
C GLU A 94 -30.10 4.71 -23.75
N ALA A 95 -30.88 5.39 -22.89
CA ALA A 95 -30.76 5.25 -21.44
C ALA A 95 -31.01 3.81 -20.99
N ALA A 96 -32.01 3.13 -21.55
CA ALA A 96 -32.27 1.72 -21.27
C ALA A 96 -31.09 0.83 -21.69
N GLY A 97 -30.49 1.09 -22.86
CA GLY A 97 -29.28 0.41 -23.33
C GLY A 97 -28.08 0.55 -22.39
N ARG A 98 -27.94 1.71 -21.72
CA ARG A 98 -26.86 1.99 -20.76
C ARG A 98 -27.15 1.52 -19.33
N ALA A 99 -28.36 1.07 -19.02
CA ALA A 99 -28.76 0.72 -17.67
C ALA A 99 -27.91 -0.40 -17.05
N HIS A 100 -27.46 -1.37 -17.86
CA HIS A 100 -26.56 -2.43 -17.39
C HIS A 100 -25.16 -1.92 -17.05
N GLU A 101 -24.61 -1.01 -17.86
CA GLU A 101 -23.30 -0.40 -17.61
C GLU A 101 -23.33 0.43 -16.32
N VAL A 102 -24.36 1.27 -16.15
CA VAL A 102 -24.57 2.05 -14.93
C VAL A 102 -24.70 1.14 -13.71
N MET A 103 -25.49 0.06 -13.80
CA MET A 103 -25.64 -0.91 -12.72
C MET A 103 -24.32 -1.59 -12.36
N ALA A 104 -23.47 -1.92 -13.35
CA ALA A 104 -22.17 -2.54 -13.10
C ALA A 104 -21.28 -1.60 -12.27
N LEU A 105 -21.13 -0.33 -12.72
CA LEU A 105 -20.38 0.70 -11.99
C LEU A 105 -20.92 0.94 -10.57
N VAL A 106 -22.24 0.98 -10.41
CA VAL A 106 -22.89 1.13 -9.11
C VAL A 106 -22.60 -0.06 -8.19
N LYS A 107 -22.64 -1.29 -8.71
CA LYS A 107 -22.33 -2.49 -7.91
C LYS A 107 -20.88 -2.54 -7.45
N ASP A 108 -19.97 -2.03 -8.28
CA ASP A 108 -18.53 -2.04 -8.01
C ASP A 108 -18.13 -1.01 -6.94
N HIS A 109 -18.82 0.13 -6.87
CA HIS A 109 -18.41 1.26 -6.00
C HIS A 109 -19.40 1.64 -4.88
N LEU A 110 -20.64 1.13 -4.87
CA LEU A 110 -21.58 1.34 -3.76
C LEU A 110 -21.74 0.07 -2.92
N GLU A 111 -21.92 0.26 -1.61
CA GLU A 111 -22.26 -0.83 -0.68
C GLU A 111 -23.57 -1.52 -1.06
N ALA A 112 -23.72 -2.79 -0.68
CA ALA A 112 -24.87 -3.61 -1.03
C ALA A 112 -26.21 -3.03 -0.52
N ASP A 113 -26.17 -2.37 0.64
CA ASP A 113 -27.33 -1.82 1.33
C ASP A 113 -27.64 -0.36 0.94
N ASP A 114 -26.87 0.25 0.02
CA ASP A 114 -27.14 1.63 -0.41
C ASP A 114 -28.54 1.69 -1.07
N PRO A 115 -29.43 2.60 -0.59
CA PRO A 115 -30.81 2.66 -1.06
C PRO A 115 -30.92 2.94 -2.57
N ARG A 116 -29.93 3.63 -3.16
CA ARG A 116 -29.88 3.92 -4.60
C ARG A 116 -29.53 2.67 -5.39
N ARG A 117 -28.57 1.87 -4.92
CA ARG A 117 -28.20 0.58 -5.52
C ARG A 117 -29.37 -0.39 -5.50
N VAL A 118 -30.02 -0.55 -4.34
CA VAL A 118 -31.18 -1.45 -4.18
C VAL A 118 -32.33 -1.00 -5.08
N ARG A 119 -32.68 0.28 -5.07
CA ARG A 119 -33.78 0.82 -5.88
C ARG A 119 -33.51 0.70 -7.38
N LEU A 120 -32.29 0.97 -7.82
CA LEU A 120 -31.92 0.81 -9.23
C LEU A 120 -31.95 -0.67 -9.64
N ALA A 121 -31.53 -1.59 -8.76
CA ALA A 121 -31.58 -3.03 -9.04
C ALA A 121 -33.01 -3.54 -9.23
N LEU A 122 -33.97 -3.02 -8.44
CA LEU A 122 -35.39 -3.34 -8.58
C LEU A 122 -35.97 -2.81 -9.91
N ARG A 123 -35.56 -1.61 -10.34
CA ARG A 123 -36.04 -0.98 -11.58
C ARG A 123 -35.28 -1.41 -12.83
N LEU A 124 -34.16 -2.11 -12.69
CA LEU A 124 -33.30 -2.49 -13.82
C LEU A 124 -34.05 -3.26 -14.91
N ARG A 125 -34.79 -4.32 -14.54
CA ARG A 125 -35.51 -5.16 -15.51
C ARG A 125 -36.60 -4.38 -16.26
N PRO A 126 -37.47 -3.59 -15.61
CA PRO A 126 -38.40 -2.68 -16.30
C PRO A 126 -37.73 -1.65 -17.21
N ILE A 127 -36.59 -1.08 -16.80
CA ILE A 127 -35.86 -0.10 -17.60
C ILE A 127 -35.39 -0.74 -18.91
N ILE A 128 -34.81 -1.94 -18.83
CA ILE A 128 -34.29 -2.66 -20.01
C ILE A 128 -35.41 -3.10 -20.94
N SER A 129 -36.61 -3.41 -20.43
CA SER A 129 -37.77 -3.76 -21.26
C SER A 129 -38.39 -2.55 -21.97
N GLY A 130 -37.88 -1.34 -21.76
CA GLY A 130 -38.35 -0.11 -22.41
C GLY A 130 -39.30 0.74 -21.56
N ASP A 131 -39.66 0.29 -20.35
CA ASP A 131 -40.57 0.99 -19.43
C ASP A 131 -39.81 2.01 -18.54
N ILE A 132 -39.01 2.86 -19.18
CA ILE A 132 -38.20 3.86 -18.49
C ILE A 132 -39.00 5.15 -18.25
N THR A 133 -39.08 5.55 -16.97
CA THR A 133 -39.70 6.81 -16.57
C THR A 133 -38.66 7.92 -16.42
N THR A 134 -39.12 9.18 -16.36
CA THR A 134 -38.24 10.32 -16.02
C THR A 134 -37.60 10.17 -14.64
N SER A 135 -38.32 9.55 -13.69
CA SER A 135 -37.80 9.25 -12.35
C SER A 135 -36.72 8.16 -12.38
N ASP A 136 -36.80 7.19 -13.29
CA ASP A 136 -35.77 6.15 -13.41
C ASP A 136 -34.47 6.73 -13.98
N ARG A 137 -34.59 7.66 -14.95
CA ARG A 137 -33.43 8.35 -15.52
C ARG A 137 -32.69 9.17 -14.47
N ASP A 138 -33.44 9.90 -13.66
CA ASP A 138 -32.88 10.65 -12.55
C ASP A 138 -32.27 9.72 -11.48
N LEU A 139 -32.91 8.58 -11.17
CA LEU A 139 -32.33 7.56 -10.28
C LEU A 139 -31.01 7.01 -10.84
N MET A 140 -30.94 6.73 -12.14
CA MET A 140 -29.71 6.30 -12.81
C MET A 140 -28.61 7.34 -12.70
N ALA A 141 -28.93 8.62 -12.99
CA ALA A 141 -27.96 9.70 -12.90
C ALA A 141 -27.44 9.89 -11.47
N ARG A 142 -28.32 9.88 -10.46
CA ARG A 142 -27.93 9.99 -9.05
C ARG A 142 -27.13 8.79 -8.55
N ALA A 143 -27.47 7.58 -8.98
CA ALA A 143 -26.73 6.38 -8.62
C ALA A 143 -25.33 6.37 -9.27
N LEU A 144 -25.23 6.81 -10.53
CA LEU A 144 -23.96 6.93 -11.24
C LEU A 144 -23.06 8.00 -10.62
N ASP A 145 -23.61 9.18 -10.30
CA ASP A 145 -22.89 10.25 -9.60
C ASP A 145 -22.34 9.78 -8.24
N ALA A 146 -23.17 9.05 -7.48
CA ALA A 146 -22.75 8.42 -6.24
C ALA A 146 -21.57 7.44 -6.44
N ALA A 147 -21.64 6.61 -7.49
CA ALA A 147 -20.60 5.65 -7.80
C ALA A 147 -19.28 6.35 -8.15
N TYR A 148 -19.35 7.43 -8.93
CA TYR A 148 -18.18 8.23 -9.24
C TYR A 148 -17.60 8.96 -8.04
N SER A 149 -18.44 9.46 -7.12
CA SER A 149 -17.97 10.08 -5.87
C SER A 149 -17.23 9.09 -4.97
N SER A 150 -17.75 7.86 -4.84
CA SER A 150 -17.11 6.79 -4.07
C SER A 150 -15.76 6.38 -4.69
N LEU A 151 -15.72 6.23 -6.01
CA LEU A 151 -14.49 6.02 -6.76
C LEU A 151 -13.48 7.17 -6.52
N ASP A 152 -13.93 8.43 -6.51
CA ASP A 152 -13.06 9.57 -6.24
C ASP A 152 -12.47 9.58 -4.84
N ASP A 153 -13.23 9.16 -3.84
CA ASP A 153 -12.75 9.01 -2.46
C ASP A 153 -11.70 7.90 -2.33
N GLU A 154 -11.89 6.78 -3.02
CA GLU A 154 -10.88 5.71 -3.10
C GLU A 154 -9.59 6.23 -3.73
N LEU A 155 -9.71 6.96 -4.83
CA LEU A 155 -8.56 7.58 -5.49
C LEU A 155 -7.93 8.70 -4.63
N ALA A 156 -8.71 9.40 -3.79
CA ALA A 156 -8.22 10.40 -2.82
C ALA A 156 -7.30 9.78 -1.77
N ARG A 157 -7.68 8.63 -1.21
CA ARG A 157 -6.85 7.91 -0.23
C ARG A 157 -5.51 7.50 -0.83
N VAL A 158 -5.54 6.97 -2.05
CA VAL A 158 -4.33 6.62 -2.81
C VAL A 158 -3.43 7.83 -3.04
N ARG A 159 -4.00 9.00 -3.33
CA ARG A 159 -3.25 10.26 -3.52
C ARG A 159 -2.57 10.73 -2.25
N SER A 160 -3.29 10.77 -1.13
CA SER A 160 -2.74 11.16 0.17
C SER A 160 -1.56 10.27 0.56
N LEU A 161 -1.72 8.95 0.40
CA LEU A 161 -0.64 8.00 0.66
C LEU A 161 0.59 8.26 -0.21
N ARG A 162 0.41 8.51 -1.51
CA ARG A 162 1.53 8.84 -2.40
C ARG A 162 2.23 10.13 -1.96
N ASN A 163 1.48 11.15 -1.56
CA ASN A 163 2.06 12.42 -1.12
C ASN A 163 2.85 12.25 0.20
N ILE A 164 2.27 11.53 1.16
CA ILE A 164 2.94 11.17 2.42
C ILE A 164 4.23 10.39 2.15
N LEU A 165 4.20 9.41 1.24
CA LEU A 165 5.39 8.66 0.84
C LEU A 165 6.48 9.55 0.21
N TRP A 166 6.12 10.52 -0.63
CA TRP A 166 7.08 11.48 -1.19
C TRP A 166 7.68 12.40 -0.13
N VAL A 167 6.86 12.90 0.79
CA VAL A 167 7.32 13.72 1.92
C VAL A 167 8.27 12.92 2.81
N ALA A 168 7.89 11.70 3.17
CA ALA A 168 8.75 10.80 3.93
C ALA A 168 10.06 10.50 3.20
N THR A 169 10.00 10.25 1.89
CA THR A 169 11.20 10.02 1.07
C THR A 169 12.12 11.23 1.10
N ALA A 170 11.58 12.43 0.91
CA ALA A 170 12.35 13.66 0.96
C ALA A 170 13.01 13.86 2.33
N LEU A 171 12.29 13.62 3.42
CA LEU A 171 12.84 13.72 4.78
C LEU A 171 13.98 12.72 5.01
N VAL A 172 13.83 11.45 4.61
CA VAL A 172 14.90 10.45 4.77
C VAL A 172 16.10 10.79 3.89
N VAL A 173 15.89 11.23 2.65
CA VAL A 173 16.99 11.69 1.76
C VAL A 173 17.72 12.87 2.39
N VAL A 174 17.00 13.85 2.93
CA VAL A 174 17.61 14.99 3.64
C VAL A 174 18.42 14.48 4.83
N GLY A 175 17.92 13.52 5.61
CA GLY A 175 18.64 12.90 6.72
C GLY A 175 19.95 12.24 6.28
N VAL A 176 19.89 11.40 5.24
CA VAL A 176 21.07 10.72 4.65
C VAL A 176 22.08 11.73 4.11
N VAL A 177 21.62 12.76 3.37
CA VAL A 177 22.52 13.80 2.85
C VAL A 177 23.18 14.60 3.97
N ASN A 178 22.45 14.96 5.02
CA ASN A 178 23.03 15.65 6.18
C ASN A 178 24.02 14.76 6.92
N LEU A 179 23.74 13.46 7.03
CA LEU A 179 24.63 12.50 7.65
C LEU A 179 25.94 12.36 6.86
N ALA A 180 25.86 12.20 5.53
CA ALA A 180 27.02 12.17 4.66
C ALA A 180 27.83 13.48 4.73
N LEU A 181 27.16 14.62 4.72
CA LEU A 181 27.79 15.94 4.83
C LEU A 181 28.48 16.12 6.19
N TYR A 182 27.82 15.70 7.27
CA TYR A 182 28.38 15.76 8.61
C TYR A 182 29.59 14.83 8.76
N GLY A 183 29.52 13.60 8.24
CA GLY A 183 30.66 12.68 8.18
C GLY A 183 31.84 13.22 7.38
N TRP A 184 31.55 13.93 6.29
CA TRP A 184 32.56 14.58 5.46
C TRP A 184 33.25 15.73 6.21
N LEU A 185 32.49 16.57 6.92
CA LEU A 185 32.99 17.72 7.66
C LEU A 185 33.65 17.34 9.00
N SER A 186 33.24 16.24 9.61
CA SER A 186 33.72 15.80 10.93
C SER A 186 33.96 14.29 11.02
N PRO A 187 34.98 13.76 10.31
CA PRO A 187 35.21 12.32 10.18
C PRO A 187 35.48 11.60 11.51
N SER A 188 36.10 12.29 12.47
CA SER A 188 36.48 11.72 13.77
C SER A 188 35.29 11.51 14.71
N SER A 189 34.19 12.24 14.53
CA SER A 189 33.02 12.16 15.43
C SER A 189 32.11 10.95 15.18
N LEU A 190 32.10 10.44 13.94
CA LEU A 190 31.30 9.29 13.50
C LEU A 190 32.19 8.23 12.84
N SER A 191 33.28 7.85 13.50
CA SER A 191 34.19 6.85 12.97
C SER A 191 33.54 5.46 12.95
N LEU A 192 33.43 4.86 11.76
CA LEU A 192 32.97 3.46 11.56
C LEU A 192 34.16 2.49 11.38
N CYS A 193 35.29 2.77 12.02
CA CYS A 193 36.49 1.94 11.95
C CYS A 193 36.47 0.86 13.04
N PHE A 194 36.83 -0.36 12.68
CA PHE A 194 36.87 -1.51 13.59
C PHE A 194 38.32 -1.91 13.88
N SER A 195 38.58 -2.36 15.10
CA SER A 195 39.90 -2.82 15.54
C SER A 195 39.77 -4.29 15.98
N PRO A 196 39.87 -5.25 15.04
CA PRO A 196 39.72 -6.67 15.38
C PRO A 196 40.77 -7.12 16.39
N GLN A 197 40.34 -7.93 17.37
CA GLN A 197 41.20 -8.44 18.44
C GLN A 197 42.05 -9.60 17.91
N GLY A 198 43.11 -9.28 17.14
CA GLY A 198 43.98 -10.28 16.52
C GLY A 198 45.44 -9.85 16.33
N GLY A 199 45.85 -8.70 16.87
CA GLY A 199 47.21 -8.19 16.75
C GLY A 199 48.21 -8.89 17.67
N SER A 200 49.27 -9.44 17.11
CA SER A 200 50.46 -9.85 17.85
C SER A 200 51.10 -8.61 18.48
N GLY A 201 51.33 -8.66 19.80
CA GLY A 201 52.06 -7.70 20.65
C GLY A 201 52.51 -6.38 20.02
N ASP A 202 51.98 -5.28 20.55
CA ASP A 202 52.34 -3.87 20.27
C ASP A 202 51.79 -3.25 18.98
N THR A 203 51.21 -4.05 18.07
CA THR A 203 50.56 -3.54 16.86
C THR A 203 49.13 -4.04 16.67
N VAL A 204 48.26 -3.16 16.17
CA VAL A 204 46.84 -3.42 15.87
C VAL A 204 46.53 -3.15 14.40
N THR A 205 45.55 -3.87 13.86
CA THR A 205 44.99 -3.58 12.54
C THR A 205 43.72 -2.78 12.71
N VAL A 206 43.57 -1.71 11.93
CA VAL A 206 42.36 -0.86 11.92
C VAL A 206 41.73 -0.94 10.54
N VAL A 207 40.46 -1.34 10.50
CA VAL A 207 39.69 -1.52 9.28
C VAL A 207 38.62 -0.44 9.20
N CYS A 208 38.72 0.45 8.24
CA CYS A 208 37.71 1.46 7.94
C CYS A 208 36.99 1.12 6.61
N PRO A 209 35.78 1.66 6.37
CA PRO A 209 35.03 1.38 5.14
C PRO A 209 35.79 1.68 3.84
N THR A 210 36.67 2.69 3.84
CA THR A 210 37.42 3.09 2.63
C THR A 210 38.86 2.62 2.58
N ALA A 211 39.47 2.29 3.72
CA ALA A 211 40.89 1.94 3.81
C ALA A 211 41.17 0.98 4.98
N GLU A 212 42.18 0.15 4.80
CA GLU A 212 42.72 -0.76 5.82
C GLU A 212 44.11 -0.28 6.22
N TYR A 213 44.39 -0.27 7.52
CA TYR A 213 45.67 0.14 8.08
C TYR A 213 46.22 -0.99 8.94
N HIS A 214 47.33 -1.58 8.49
CA HIS A 214 48.02 -2.65 9.20
C HIS A 214 49.21 -2.10 10.00
N ASN A 215 49.63 -2.84 11.04
CA ASN A 215 50.80 -2.54 11.85
C ASN A 215 50.75 -1.17 12.54
N GLN A 216 49.57 -0.73 12.99
CA GLN A 216 49.44 0.53 13.72
C GLN A 216 49.82 0.34 15.20
N PRO A 217 50.38 1.35 15.88
CA PRO A 217 50.65 1.27 17.32
C PRO A 217 49.39 0.92 18.11
N ALA A 218 49.51 0.08 19.14
CA ALA A 218 48.37 -0.37 19.95
C ALA A 218 47.55 0.77 20.61
N ASP A 219 48.14 1.94 20.82
CA ASP A 219 47.49 3.14 21.37
C ASP A 219 46.82 4.04 20.30
N THR A 220 46.74 3.58 19.06
CA THR A 220 46.14 4.37 17.97
C THR A 220 44.62 4.40 18.09
N ASP A 221 44.05 5.58 18.37
CA ASP A 221 42.61 5.78 18.31
C ASP A 221 42.09 5.59 16.86
N PRO A 222 41.20 4.61 16.61
CA PRO A 222 40.62 4.36 15.29
C PRO A 222 39.92 5.60 14.69
N SER A 223 39.46 6.53 15.52
CA SER A 223 38.77 7.75 15.09
C SER A 223 39.68 8.68 14.26
N ARG A 224 41.00 8.64 14.48
CA ARG A 224 41.98 9.48 13.77
C ARG A 224 42.26 8.99 12.35
N LEU A 225 41.99 7.71 12.09
CA LEU A 225 42.21 7.07 10.79
C LEU A 225 40.96 7.14 9.88
N ALA A 226 39.83 7.60 10.43
CA ALA A 226 38.57 7.75 9.71
C ALA A 226 38.68 8.83 8.62
N ARG A 227 38.10 8.55 7.45
CA ARG A 227 38.03 9.47 6.32
C ARG A 227 36.61 9.99 6.15
N GLY A 228 36.48 11.23 5.65
CA GLY A 228 35.17 11.83 5.35
C GLY A 228 34.33 11.04 4.32
N THR A 229 34.97 10.18 3.53
CA THR A 229 34.33 9.29 2.55
C THR A 229 33.78 8.00 3.15
N ASP A 230 34.07 7.68 4.42
CA ASP A 230 33.70 6.39 5.03
C ASP A 230 32.18 6.23 5.11
N ILE A 231 31.47 7.25 5.60
CA ILE A 231 30.00 7.24 5.70
C ILE A 231 29.36 7.13 4.31
N LEU A 232 29.83 7.92 3.34
CA LEU A 232 29.34 7.87 1.96
C LEU A 232 29.49 6.47 1.35
N THR A 233 30.60 5.79 1.61
CA THR A 233 30.85 4.44 1.09
C THR A 233 29.89 3.42 1.70
N VAL A 234 29.62 3.53 3.00
CA VAL A 234 28.63 2.70 3.72
C VAL A 234 27.22 2.95 3.19
N GLU A 235 26.83 4.21 2.99
CA GLU A 235 25.52 4.56 2.45
C GLU A 235 25.32 4.01 1.04
N ILE A 236 26.34 4.09 0.17
CA ILE A 236 26.31 3.50 -1.18
C ILE A 236 26.15 1.97 -1.12
N ALA A 237 26.86 1.29 -0.22
CA ALA A 237 26.70 -0.15 -0.03
C ALA A 237 25.29 -0.50 0.47
N GLY A 238 24.75 0.27 1.42
CA GLY A 238 23.38 0.16 1.90
C GLY A 238 22.33 0.36 0.80
N LEU A 239 22.52 1.37 -0.05
CA LEU A 239 21.71 1.63 -1.23
C LEU A 239 21.71 0.45 -2.19
N ALA A 240 22.88 -0.15 -2.43
CA ALA A 240 22.99 -1.34 -3.29
C ALA A 240 22.20 -2.52 -2.72
N GLY A 241 22.31 -2.77 -1.41
CA GLY A 241 21.52 -3.79 -0.70
C GLY A 241 20.01 -3.55 -0.82
N ALA A 242 19.56 -2.31 -0.58
CA ALA A 242 18.16 -1.96 -0.74
C ALA A 242 17.67 -2.05 -2.20
N ALA A 243 18.50 -1.69 -3.18
CA ALA A 243 18.14 -1.78 -4.60
C ALA A 243 17.81 -3.23 -5.00
N LEU A 244 18.54 -4.22 -4.48
CA LEU A 244 18.23 -5.63 -4.71
C LEU A 244 16.83 -6.00 -4.19
N THR A 245 16.44 -5.50 -3.01
CA THR A 245 15.09 -5.72 -2.45
C THR A 245 14.00 -5.06 -3.28
N VAL A 246 14.27 -3.86 -3.80
CA VAL A 246 13.37 -3.14 -4.70
C VAL A 246 13.16 -3.92 -5.99
N ILE A 247 14.24 -4.37 -6.63
CA ILE A 247 14.17 -5.17 -7.87
C ILE A 247 13.37 -6.46 -7.63
N ALA A 248 13.62 -7.17 -6.54
CA ALA A 248 12.88 -8.38 -6.18
C ALA A 248 11.38 -8.10 -5.92
N SER A 249 11.05 -6.95 -5.34
CA SER A 249 9.67 -6.51 -5.13
C SER A 249 8.96 -6.15 -6.44
N LEU A 250 9.65 -5.48 -7.36
CA LEU A 250 9.08 -5.05 -8.65
C LEU A 250 8.74 -6.24 -9.55
N ARG A 251 9.52 -7.32 -9.52
CA ARG A 251 9.24 -8.55 -10.29
C ARG A 251 7.91 -9.22 -9.92
N ARG A 252 7.36 -8.94 -8.73
CA ARG A 252 6.06 -9.47 -8.28
C ARG A 252 4.87 -8.64 -8.76
N ILE A 253 5.11 -7.48 -9.37
CA ILE A 253 4.05 -6.61 -9.87
C ILE A 253 3.64 -7.10 -11.26
N ARG A 254 2.52 -7.82 -11.36
CA ARG A 254 1.86 -8.16 -12.63
C ARG A 254 0.73 -7.17 -12.86
N GLY A 255 0.75 -6.47 -14.00
CA GLY A 255 -0.33 -5.58 -14.46
C GLY A 255 -0.60 -4.41 -13.50
N THR A 256 -0.03 -3.24 -13.74
CA THR A 256 -0.37 -2.04 -12.95
C THR A 256 -1.61 -1.36 -13.52
N ASP A 257 -2.78 -1.96 -13.28
CA ASP A 257 -4.06 -1.32 -13.58
C ASP A 257 -4.38 -0.19 -12.58
N SER A 258 -3.59 -0.05 -11.51
CA SER A 258 -3.73 1.03 -10.53
C SER A 258 -3.16 2.35 -11.07
N PRO A 259 -3.97 3.41 -11.24
CA PRO A 259 -3.58 4.65 -11.90
C PRO A 259 -2.57 5.55 -11.16
N TYR A 260 -1.85 5.04 -10.15
CA TYR A 260 -1.05 5.88 -9.25
C TYR A 260 0.32 5.34 -8.85
N MET A 261 0.79 4.22 -9.41
CA MET A 261 2.15 3.69 -9.18
C MET A 261 2.60 3.70 -7.70
N LEU A 262 1.66 3.48 -6.76
CA LEU A 262 1.94 3.41 -5.33
C LEU A 262 3.09 2.45 -4.99
N PRO A 263 3.18 1.25 -5.60
CA PRO A 263 4.30 0.35 -5.36
C PRO A 263 5.64 0.98 -5.73
N LEU A 264 5.70 1.78 -6.79
CA LEU A 264 6.93 2.47 -7.18
C LEU A 264 7.31 3.56 -6.17
N ALA A 265 6.36 4.36 -5.69
CA ALA A 265 6.63 5.37 -4.67
C ALA A 265 7.19 4.73 -3.38
N SER A 266 6.60 3.61 -2.94
CA SER A 266 7.12 2.86 -1.80
C SER A 266 8.49 2.24 -2.06
N ALA A 267 8.78 1.84 -3.30
CA ALA A 267 10.08 1.30 -3.70
C ALA A 267 11.17 2.38 -3.73
N VAL A 268 10.84 3.61 -4.12
CA VAL A 268 11.79 4.72 -4.10
C VAL A 268 12.16 5.07 -2.66
N LEU A 269 11.19 5.09 -1.73
CA LEU A 269 11.46 5.31 -0.30
C LEU A 269 12.45 4.30 0.29
N LYS A 270 12.43 3.04 -0.19
CA LYS A 270 13.30 1.96 0.29
C LYS A 270 14.79 2.20 0.04
N LEU A 271 15.15 3.01 -0.94
CA LEU A 271 16.55 3.28 -1.26
C LEU A 271 17.22 4.10 -0.15
N PRO A 272 16.78 5.33 0.17
CA PRO A 272 17.40 6.12 1.22
C PRO A 272 17.25 5.50 2.61
N THR A 273 16.15 4.76 2.89
CA THR A 273 16.04 4.02 4.15
C THR A 273 17.04 2.88 4.25
N GLY A 274 17.41 2.24 3.13
CA GLY A 274 18.50 1.26 3.08
C GLY A 274 19.86 1.86 3.40
N ALA A 275 20.15 3.04 2.87
CA ALA A 275 21.37 3.79 3.19
C ALA A 275 21.47 4.08 4.70
N LEU A 276 20.38 4.61 5.27
CA LEU A 276 20.29 4.92 6.70
C LEU A 276 20.40 3.66 7.56
N SER A 277 19.74 2.56 7.16
CA SER A 277 19.80 1.25 7.84
C SER A 277 21.21 0.69 7.86
N ALA A 278 21.98 0.84 6.78
CA ALA A 278 23.37 0.40 6.72
C ALA A 278 24.27 1.14 7.73
N PHE A 279 24.12 2.46 7.81
CA PHE A 279 24.84 3.27 8.79
C PHE A 279 24.48 2.87 10.24
N LEU A 280 23.19 2.80 10.55
CA LEU A 280 22.71 2.40 11.88
C LEU A 280 23.15 0.99 12.25
N GLY A 281 23.11 0.04 11.30
CA GLY A 281 23.55 -1.33 11.50
C GLY A 281 25.04 -1.43 11.86
N LEU A 282 25.91 -0.71 11.15
CA LEU A 282 27.34 -0.67 11.49
C LEU A 282 27.61 0.05 12.83
N LEU A 283 26.84 1.07 13.18
CA LEU A 283 26.89 1.67 14.52
C LEU A 283 26.51 0.68 15.62
N LEU A 284 25.51 -0.17 15.40
CA LEU A 284 25.11 -1.20 16.36
C LEU A 284 26.20 -2.26 16.55
N ILE A 285 26.88 -2.68 15.46
CA ILE A 285 28.03 -3.58 15.55
C ILE A 285 29.16 -2.92 16.36
N ARG A 286 29.48 -1.65 16.06
CA ARG A 286 30.51 -0.89 16.78
C ARG A 286 30.17 -0.71 18.26
N GLY A 287 28.90 -0.50 18.58
CA GLY A 287 28.40 -0.39 19.95
C GLY A 287 28.40 -1.71 20.73
N ALA A 288 28.90 -2.80 20.14
CA ALA A 288 28.91 -4.15 20.72
C ALA A 288 27.52 -4.64 21.17
N PHE A 289 26.45 -4.10 20.57
CA PHE A 289 25.07 -4.51 20.88
C PHE A 289 24.76 -5.91 20.34
N VAL A 290 25.54 -6.39 19.37
CA VAL A 290 25.41 -7.74 18.81
C VAL A 290 26.62 -8.57 19.24
N PRO A 291 26.47 -9.50 20.20
CA PRO A 291 27.56 -10.36 20.65
C PRO A 291 28.16 -11.16 19.49
N GLY A 292 29.49 -11.15 19.34
CA GLY A 292 30.20 -11.99 18.37
C GLY A 292 30.32 -11.46 16.94
N LEU A 293 29.84 -10.24 16.64
CA LEU A 293 30.02 -9.58 15.33
C LEU A 293 30.93 -8.33 15.37
N SER A 294 31.52 -8.03 16.53
CA SER A 294 32.27 -6.78 16.78
C SER A 294 33.62 -6.69 16.04
N ASP A 295 34.16 -7.81 15.56
CA ASP A 295 35.44 -7.89 14.87
C ASP A 295 35.21 -8.09 13.36
N LEU A 296 35.14 -6.97 12.64
CA LEU A 296 35.14 -6.97 11.19
C LEU A 296 36.59 -6.87 10.70
N ASP A 297 37.10 -7.96 10.11
CA ASP A 297 38.51 -8.16 9.79
C ASP A 297 38.94 -7.55 8.46
N SER A 298 37.99 -7.16 7.60
CA SER A 298 38.30 -6.56 6.29
C SER A 298 37.25 -5.57 5.83
N ARG A 299 37.65 -4.62 4.98
CA ARG A 299 36.76 -3.64 4.33
C ARG A 299 35.63 -4.33 3.58
N ALA A 300 35.92 -5.49 2.96
CA ALA A 300 34.93 -6.25 2.21
C ALA A 300 33.82 -6.77 3.14
N GLN A 301 34.16 -7.22 4.35
CA GLN A 301 33.17 -7.61 5.35
C GLN A 301 32.35 -6.41 5.84
N VAL A 302 32.98 -5.27 6.10
CA VAL A 302 32.28 -4.02 6.49
C VAL A 302 31.24 -3.63 5.43
N LEU A 303 31.64 -3.61 4.16
CA LEU A 303 30.74 -3.27 3.05
C LEU A 303 29.68 -4.34 2.80
N ALA A 304 30.00 -5.61 2.97
CA ALA A 304 29.04 -6.71 2.86
C ALA A 304 27.96 -6.60 3.94
N TRP A 305 28.34 -6.31 5.20
CA TRP A 305 27.39 -6.06 6.29
C TRP A 305 26.57 -4.79 6.05
N ALA A 306 27.19 -3.71 5.56
CA ALA A 306 26.45 -2.51 5.17
C ALA A 306 25.35 -2.81 4.13
N ALA A 307 25.69 -3.58 3.08
CA ALA A 307 24.71 -4.02 2.08
C ALA A 307 23.65 -4.95 2.68
N ALA A 308 24.04 -5.87 3.57
CA ALA A 308 23.10 -6.76 4.26
C ALA A 308 22.10 -5.97 5.12
N PHE A 309 22.55 -4.99 5.90
CA PHE A 309 21.68 -4.11 6.68
C PHE A 309 20.80 -3.21 5.81
N GLY A 310 21.31 -2.75 4.65
CA GLY A 310 20.50 -2.04 3.67
C GLY A 310 19.37 -2.90 3.09
N ALA A 311 19.64 -4.18 2.82
CA ALA A 311 18.63 -5.14 2.41
C ALA A 311 17.66 -5.53 3.55
N ALA A 312 18.16 -5.58 4.79
CA ALA A 312 17.41 -5.96 5.99
C ALA A 312 16.57 -4.82 6.60
N GLN A 313 16.43 -3.69 5.91
CA GLN A 313 15.66 -2.51 6.37
C GLN A 313 14.24 -2.84 6.90
N HIS A 314 13.59 -3.88 6.35
CA HIS A 314 12.26 -4.32 6.79
C HIS A 314 12.22 -4.99 8.17
N LEU A 315 13.33 -5.58 8.63
CA LEU A 315 13.41 -6.16 9.97
C LEU A 315 13.49 -5.07 11.04
N VAL A 316 14.25 -4.01 10.76
CA VAL A 316 14.41 -2.87 11.67
C VAL A 316 13.09 -2.09 11.80
N THR A 317 12.40 -1.81 10.69
CA THR A 317 11.11 -1.09 10.75
C THR A 317 10.02 -1.89 11.45
N ARG A 318 9.98 -3.22 11.28
CA ARG A 318 9.01 -4.08 11.99
C ARG A 318 9.23 -4.07 13.49
N LEU A 319 10.48 -4.18 13.94
CA LEU A 319 10.80 -4.16 15.37
C LEU A 319 10.37 -2.84 16.05
N VAL A 320 10.54 -1.71 15.35
CA VAL A 320 10.12 -0.38 15.83
C VAL A 320 8.60 -0.25 15.81
N ASP A 321 7.93 -0.67 14.73
CA ASP A 321 6.47 -0.64 14.62
C ASP A 321 5.79 -1.48 15.72
N ASP A 322 6.32 -2.67 16.01
CA ASP A 322 5.79 -3.55 17.07
C ASP A 322 5.92 -2.90 18.45
N ARG A 323 7.02 -2.17 18.71
CA ARG A 323 7.25 -1.44 19.96
C ARG A 323 6.37 -0.19 20.08
N ALA A 324 6.14 0.51 18.97
CA ALA A 324 5.23 1.66 18.93
C ALA A 324 3.78 1.25 19.16
N GLN A 325 3.35 0.11 18.61
CA GLN A 325 1.99 -0.40 18.84
C GLN A 325 1.78 -0.89 20.27
N MET A 326 2.79 -1.53 20.89
CA MET A 326 2.71 -1.93 22.31
C MET A 326 2.60 -0.72 23.24
N THR A 327 3.36 0.34 23.00
CA THR A 327 3.30 1.56 23.84
C THR A 327 1.99 2.33 23.64
N LEU A 328 1.48 2.41 22.40
CA LEU A 328 0.18 3.03 22.13
C LEU A 328 -1.00 2.21 22.67
N SER A 329 -0.91 0.88 22.69
CA SER A 329 -1.94 0.02 23.28
C SER A 329 -1.97 0.12 24.80
N GLU A 330 -0.81 0.24 25.45
CA GLU A 330 -0.69 0.47 26.88
C GLU A 330 -1.27 1.84 27.30
N VAL A 331 -0.98 2.91 26.55
CA VAL A 331 -1.56 4.24 26.79
C VAL A 331 -3.06 4.27 26.48
N ARG A 332 -3.52 3.60 25.42
CA ARG A 332 -4.95 3.48 25.09
C ARG A 332 -5.72 2.66 26.13
N SER A 333 -5.12 1.60 26.66
CA SER A 333 -5.67 0.80 27.76
C SER A 333 -5.82 1.65 29.02
N THR A 334 -4.76 2.38 29.38
CA THR A 334 -4.75 3.27 30.56
C THR A 334 -5.75 4.42 30.41
N THR A 335 -5.83 5.03 29.22
CA THR A 335 -6.80 6.09 28.91
C THR A 335 -8.23 5.55 28.87
N GLY A 336 -8.45 4.34 28.35
CA GLY A 336 -9.75 3.66 28.38
C GLY A 336 -10.21 3.34 29.80
N ALA A 337 -9.30 2.92 30.68
CA ALA A 337 -9.58 2.64 32.09
C ALA A 337 -9.91 3.91 32.90
N VAL A 338 -9.37 5.07 32.51
CA VAL A 338 -9.67 6.37 33.13
C VAL A 338 -10.99 6.96 32.64
N ILE A 339 -11.36 6.74 31.38
CA ILE A 339 -12.56 7.33 30.76
C ILE A 339 -13.82 6.48 31.02
N ASP A 340 -13.70 5.15 31.20
CA ASP A 340 -14.86 4.27 31.34
C ASP A 340 -14.55 3.02 32.21
N PRO A 341 -14.47 3.18 33.55
CA PRO A 341 -14.09 2.10 34.47
C PRO A 341 -15.13 0.96 34.53
N GLU A 342 -16.38 1.23 34.15
CA GLU A 342 -17.49 0.28 34.22
C GLU A 342 -17.41 -0.81 33.12
N LYS A 343 -16.80 -0.47 31.98
CA LYS A 343 -16.71 -1.37 30.81
C LYS A 343 -15.66 -2.49 30.94
N LEU A 344 -14.66 -2.30 31.81
CA LEU A 344 -13.65 -3.34 32.11
C LEU A 344 -14.09 -4.29 33.22
N ALA A 345 -14.87 -3.82 34.20
CA ALA A 345 -15.44 -4.66 35.26
C ALA A 345 -16.40 -5.74 34.74
N VAL A 346 -17.04 -5.51 33.58
CA VAL A 346 -17.93 -6.49 32.93
C VAL A 346 -17.15 -7.61 32.22
N ARG A 347 -15.85 -7.41 31.93
CA ARG A 347 -15.02 -8.44 31.26
C ARG A 347 -14.35 -9.42 32.23
N GLU A 348 -14.23 -9.08 33.51
CA GLU A 348 -13.77 -9.98 34.58
C GLU A 348 -14.96 -10.35 35.48
N GLY A 349 -15.83 -11.24 34.98
CA GLY A 349 -16.86 -11.88 35.81
C GLY A 349 -16.25 -12.95 36.75
N PRO A 350 -16.77 -13.16 37.97
CA PRO A 350 -16.15 -14.00 39.00
C PRO A 350 -16.29 -15.50 38.72
N PRO A 351 -15.47 -16.38 39.34
CA PRO A 351 -15.62 -17.82 39.18
C PRO A 351 -16.92 -18.30 39.84
N ALA A 352 -17.67 -19.14 39.12
CA ALA A 352 -18.94 -19.69 39.57
C ALA A 352 -18.79 -20.50 40.87
N SER A 353 -19.47 -20.05 41.93
CA SER A 353 -19.59 -20.73 43.21
C SER A 353 -20.68 -21.81 43.18
N ALA A 354 -20.34 -22.97 43.74
CA ALA A 354 -21.20 -24.13 43.97
C ALA A 354 -22.25 -23.92 45.08
N THR A 355 -23.29 -24.78 45.05
CA THR A 355 -24.27 -25.27 46.09
C THR A 355 -25.71 -25.20 45.55
N GLY A 356 -26.62 -26.17 45.73
CA GLY A 356 -26.66 -27.42 46.47
C GLY A 356 -27.96 -28.23 46.17
N SER A 357 -27.98 -29.47 46.65
CA SER A 357 -28.98 -30.57 46.51
C SER A 357 -30.39 -30.29 47.10
N PRO A 358 -31.41 -31.14 46.87
CA PRO A 358 -31.70 -32.21 47.86
C PRO A 358 -32.22 -33.56 47.31
N ASN A 359 -32.10 -34.57 48.20
CA ASN A 359 -32.33 -36.02 48.09
C ASN A 359 -33.79 -36.52 47.94
N GLY A 360 -33.95 -37.79 47.53
CA GLY A 360 -35.01 -38.68 48.08
C GLY A 360 -35.48 -39.93 47.30
N ALA A 361 -34.80 -41.07 47.51
CA ALA A 361 -35.32 -42.45 47.72
C ALA A 361 -35.94 -43.34 46.58
N GLY A 362 -35.38 -44.56 46.43
CA GLY A 362 -36.07 -45.79 45.99
C GLY A 362 -35.15 -46.86 45.33
N PRO A 363 -35.18 -48.17 45.70
CA PRO A 363 -33.98 -49.03 45.67
C PRO A 363 -34.07 -50.36 44.87
N HIS A 364 -32.90 -51.02 44.73
CA HIS A 364 -32.59 -52.45 44.48
C HIS A 364 -33.14 -53.20 43.23
N ASP A 365 -32.23 -53.75 42.41
CA ASP A 365 -32.09 -55.20 42.18
C ASP A 365 -30.79 -55.55 41.41
N GLU A 366 -30.38 -56.81 41.51
CA GLU A 366 -29.01 -57.32 41.59
C GLU A 366 -28.63 -58.16 40.30
N PRO A 367 -27.75 -59.19 40.25
CA PRO A 367 -26.49 -59.22 39.47
C PRO A 367 -26.27 -60.45 38.53
N HIS A 368 -24.99 -60.74 38.15
CA HIS A 368 -24.38 -61.92 37.47
C HIS A 368 -24.39 -61.93 35.93
N GLY A 369 -23.39 -62.39 35.18
CA GLY A 369 -22.15 -63.17 35.40
C GLY A 369 -21.58 -63.61 34.02
N PRO A 370 -20.35 -64.16 33.93
CA PRO A 370 -19.51 -64.17 32.72
C PRO A 370 -19.50 -65.52 31.96
N ASP A 371 -18.89 -65.53 30.75
CA ASP A 371 -17.97 -66.55 30.20
C ASP A 371 -18.06 -66.65 28.66
N GLY A 372 -16.92 -66.93 28.01
CA GLY A 372 -16.92 -67.58 26.70
C GLY A 372 -15.85 -67.14 25.73
N ASP A 373 -14.67 -67.74 25.88
CA ASP A 373 -13.50 -67.75 25.00
C ASP A 373 -13.78 -68.00 23.50
N GLY A 374 -12.86 -67.54 22.63
CA GLY A 374 -12.70 -68.13 21.29
C GLY A 374 -12.03 -67.24 20.24
N GLU A 375 -10.71 -67.11 20.28
CA GLU A 375 -9.88 -66.92 19.06
C GLU A 375 -9.83 -68.27 18.28
N PRO A 376 -9.46 -68.36 16.97
CA PRO A 376 -8.28 -67.69 16.40
C PRO A 376 -8.35 -67.20 14.91
N VAL A 377 -7.39 -66.32 14.65
CA VAL A 377 -6.65 -65.87 13.44
C VAL A 377 -6.18 -67.05 12.53
N PRO A 378 -5.55 -66.95 11.31
CA PRO A 378 -5.07 -65.84 10.41
C PRO A 378 -5.56 -66.06 8.93
N ASP A 379 -5.10 -65.46 7.82
CA ASP A 379 -3.79 -64.92 7.41
C ASP A 379 -3.90 -64.18 6.06
N GLY A 380 -2.90 -63.34 5.78
CA GLY A 380 -2.25 -63.36 4.46
C GLY A 380 -2.65 -62.37 3.37
N GLY A 381 -1.76 -61.40 3.12
CA GLY A 381 -1.20 -61.20 1.76
C GLY A 381 -1.60 -59.95 0.97
N SER A 382 -0.70 -58.96 0.93
CA SER A 382 -0.54 -58.04 -0.23
C SER A 382 0.26 -58.75 -1.35
N PRO A 383 0.15 -58.37 -2.64
CA PRO A 383 0.99 -57.28 -3.18
C PRO A 383 0.44 -56.50 -4.40
N HIS A 384 1.17 -55.43 -4.73
CA HIS A 384 1.21 -54.61 -5.95
C HIS A 384 0.74 -55.22 -7.30
N ARG A 385 0.16 -54.38 -8.19
CA ARG A 385 0.80 -53.73 -9.38
C ARG A 385 -0.14 -53.61 -10.62
N ARG A 386 -0.11 -52.40 -11.21
CA ARG A 386 -0.17 -52.04 -12.66
C ARG A 386 -1.49 -52.07 -13.48
N SER A 387 -1.72 -50.88 -14.07
CA SER A 387 -2.06 -50.58 -15.48
C SER A 387 -3.41 -50.99 -16.07
N GLY A 388 -4.17 -49.96 -16.46
CA GLY A 388 -4.46 -49.70 -17.87
C GLY A 388 -5.85 -50.08 -18.36
N ALA A 389 -6.69 -49.06 -18.53
CA ALA A 389 -7.58 -48.86 -19.68
C ALA A 389 -7.90 -47.37 -19.75
#